data_AF-A0A344L997-F1
#
_entry.id   AF-A0A344L997-F1
#
_cell.length_a   1.000
_cell.length_b   1.000
_cell.length_c   1.000
_cell.angle_alpha   90.00
_cell.angle_beta   90.00
_cell.angle_gamma   90.00
#
_symmetry.space_group_name_H-M   'P 1'
#
loop_
_entity.id
_entity.type
_entity.pdbx_description
1 polymer ?
#
loop_
_entity_poly.entity_id
_entity_poly.type
_entity_poly.pdbx_seq_one_letter_code
_entity_poly.pdbx_strand_id
1 'polypeptide(L)'
;MMGRHHLYRVSEHGSFLATRSTAKLARESLEHEASTAPHDAEIIIDFTGVDAMTISFADEFLGKFYVAVATGDVAVSAVLLRGLNEETLETMQICLDRRELMAATVDGDEIHLIAAPEHLDETYRHAVALRRFRAGELSERLGVTLQNVNNRLKRLVSSGTLKREKSIPSNRGGKEFVYTIPGSWCEGTT
;
A
#
# COMPACT_ATOMS: atom_id res chain seq x y z
N MET A 1 18.80 8.18 -0.73
CA MET A 1 18.83 7.16 0.33
C MET A 1 17.94 6.04 -0.22
N MET A 2 18.54 4.94 -0.68
CA MET A 2 17.78 3.83 -1.27
C MET A 2 16.70 3.39 -0.29
N GLY A 3 15.45 3.34 -0.75
CA GLY A 3 14.35 2.83 0.05
C GLY A 3 14.61 1.36 0.33
N ARG A 4 14.71 0.97 1.60
CA ARG A 4 14.75 -0.44 1.96
C ARG A 4 13.38 -1.02 1.62
N HIS A 5 13.33 -1.84 0.58
CA HIS A 5 12.14 -2.57 0.20
C HIS A 5 12.41 -4.07 0.23
N HIS A 6 11.36 -4.83 0.54
CA HIS A 6 11.34 -6.29 0.48
C HIS A 6 10.40 -6.71 -0.64
N LEU A 7 10.86 -7.57 -1.54
CA LEU A 7 10.09 -8.05 -2.68
C LEU A 7 9.56 -9.45 -2.41
N TYR A 8 8.23 -9.59 -2.39
CA TYR A 8 7.52 -10.84 -2.26
C TYR A 8 6.93 -11.28 -3.61
N ARG A 9 7.32 -12.44 -4.13
CA ARG A 9 6.83 -12.95 -5.42
C ARG A 9 5.68 -13.94 -5.22
N VAL A 10 4.49 -13.56 -5.66
CA VAL A 10 3.29 -14.40 -5.52
C VAL A 10 3.36 -15.63 -6.44
N SER A 11 4.04 -15.51 -7.58
CA SER A 11 4.24 -16.60 -8.56
C SER A 11 4.96 -17.82 -8.00
N GLU A 12 5.66 -17.70 -6.87
CA GLU A 12 6.28 -18.84 -6.18
C GLU A 12 5.26 -19.87 -5.68
N HIS A 13 3.98 -19.48 -5.60
CA HIS A 13 2.85 -20.35 -5.25
C HIS A 13 2.10 -20.92 -6.46
N GLY A 14 2.54 -20.59 -7.68
CA GLY A 14 1.94 -21.00 -8.95
C GLY A 14 1.34 -19.84 -9.74
N SER A 15 0.98 -20.10 -11.01
CA SER A 15 0.38 -19.08 -11.89
C SER A 15 -1.15 -19.06 -11.86
N PHE A 16 -1.80 -20.14 -11.42
CA PHE A 16 -3.25 -20.23 -11.22
C PHE A 16 -3.56 -20.48 -9.74
N LEU A 17 -4.04 -19.45 -9.04
CA LEU A 17 -4.12 -19.44 -7.58
C LEU A 17 -5.58 -19.50 -7.10
N ALA A 18 -6.06 -20.71 -6.79
CA ALA A 18 -7.49 -20.93 -6.60
C ALA A 18 -7.95 -21.25 -5.16
N THR A 19 -7.06 -21.71 -4.29
CA THR A 19 -7.46 -22.32 -3.00
C THR A 19 -7.10 -21.46 -1.79
N ARG A 20 -7.97 -21.48 -0.77
CA ARG A 20 -7.69 -20.85 0.53
C ARG A 20 -6.49 -21.46 1.24
N SER A 21 -6.21 -22.75 1.05
CA SER A 21 -5.02 -23.39 1.63
C SER A 21 -3.74 -22.80 1.05
N THR A 22 -3.65 -22.63 -0.28
CA THR A 22 -2.49 -21.99 -0.92
C THR A 22 -2.41 -20.52 -0.49
N ALA A 23 -3.52 -19.81 -0.45
CA ALA A 23 -3.58 -18.41 -0.02
C ALA A 23 -3.07 -18.23 1.42
N LYS A 24 -3.46 -19.13 2.33
CA LYS A 24 -3.00 -19.12 3.72
C LYS A 24 -1.49 -19.31 3.80
N LEU A 25 -0.93 -20.27 3.06
CA LEU A 25 0.51 -20.49 3.01
C LEU A 25 1.27 -19.27 2.47
N ALA A 26 0.79 -18.68 1.37
CA ALA A 26 1.34 -17.46 0.82
C ALA A 26 1.28 -16.29 1.82
N ARG A 27 0.14 -16.12 2.51
CA ARG A 27 -0.03 -15.09 3.53
C ARG A 27 0.96 -15.26 4.69
N GLU A 28 1.05 -16.46 5.24
CA GLU A 28 1.94 -16.74 6.38
C GLU A 28 3.42 -16.56 6.00
N SER A 29 3.79 -16.92 4.77
CA SER A 29 5.13 -16.65 4.22
C SER A 29 5.38 -15.15 4.07
N LEU A 30 4.45 -14.39 3.49
CA LEU A 30 4.55 -12.93 3.37
C LEU A 30 4.65 -12.25 4.74
N GLU A 31 3.79 -12.63 5.70
CA GLU A 31 3.80 -12.08 7.06
C GLU A 31 5.12 -12.39 7.78
N HIS A 32 5.64 -13.61 7.62
CA HIS A 32 6.94 -13.99 8.16
C HIS A 32 8.06 -13.13 7.58
N GLU A 33 8.11 -13.01 6.26
CA GLU A 33 9.13 -12.19 5.59
C GLU A 33 9.04 -10.71 6.00
N ALA A 34 7.84 -10.15 6.04
CA ALA A 34 7.61 -8.79 6.53
C ALA A 34 8.09 -8.58 7.98
N SER A 35 7.92 -9.59 8.84
CA SER A 35 8.42 -9.55 10.23
C SER A 35 9.95 -9.59 10.36
N THR A 36 10.63 -10.17 9.36
CA THR A 36 12.10 -10.25 9.32
C THR A 36 12.74 -9.05 8.63
N ALA A 37 11.95 -8.28 7.87
CA ALA A 37 12.40 -7.06 7.23
C ALA A 37 12.68 -5.97 8.27
N PRO A 38 13.54 -4.98 7.95
CA PRO A 38 13.69 -3.79 8.77
C PRO A 38 12.34 -3.13 9.06
N HIS A 39 12.13 -2.62 10.28
CA HIS A 39 10.85 -2.06 10.73
C HIS A 39 10.32 -0.90 9.85
N ASP A 40 11.18 -0.25 9.07
CA ASP A 40 10.83 0.82 8.15
C ASP A 40 10.79 0.38 6.67
N ALA A 41 10.87 -0.93 6.40
CA ALA A 41 10.86 -1.46 5.06
C ALA A 41 9.49 -1.37 4.39
N GLU A 42 9.52 -1.07 3.09
CA GLU A 42 8.37 -1.18 2.20
C GLU A 42 8.23 -2.62 1.72
N ILE A 43 7.01 -3.12 1.62
CA ILE A 43 6.75 -4.43 1.04
C ILE A 43 6.23 -4.25 -0.39
N ILE A 44 6.92 -4.84 -1.35
CA ILE A 44 6.45 -4.95 -2.72
C ILE A 44 5.87 -6.36 -2.91
N ILE A 45 4.60 -6.45 -3.26
CA ILE A 45 3.92 -7.72 -3.56
C ILE A 45 3.77 -7.81 -5.09
N ASP A 46 4.52 -8.73 -5.68
CA ASP A 46 4.67 -8.87 -7.12
C ASP A 46 3.86 -10.04 -7.66
N PHE A 47 2.90 -9.70 -8.52
CA PHE A 47 2.00 -10.63 -9.19
C PHE A 47 2.48 -11.02 -10.59
N THR A 48 3.66 -10.56 -11.03
CA THR A 48 4.24 -10.97 -12.31
C THR A 48 4.34 -12.49 -12.39
N GLY A 49 3.74 -13.08 -13.43
CA GLY A 49 3.70 -14.54 -13.61
C GLY A 49 2.52 -15.24 -12.92
N VAL A 50 1.60 -14.49 -12.31
CA VAL A 50 0.28 -14.97 -11.91
C VAL A 50 -0.70 -14.67 -13.04
N ASP A 51 -1.24 -15.72 -13.65
CA ASP A 51 -2.19 -15.63 -14.75
C ASP A 51 -3.58 -15.29 -14.22
N ALA A 52 -4.02 -16.01 -13.18
CA ALA A 52 -5.35 -15.88 -12.62
C ALA A 52 -5.38 -16.25 -11.14
N MET A 53 -6.33 -15.69 -10.41
CA MET A 53 -6.62 -16.08 -9.04
C MET A 53 -8.11 -16.02 -8.73
N THR A 54 -8.57 -16.82 -7.78
CA THR A 54 -9.96 -16.77 -7.32
C THR A 54 -10.15 -15.68 -6.27
N ILE A 55 -11.37 -15.16 -6.15
CA ILE A 55 -11.74 -14.23 -5.06
C ILE A 55 -11.44 -14.84 -3.68
N SER A 56 -11.64 -16.15 -3.51
CA SER A 56 -11.35 -16.82 -2.23
C SER A 56 -9.87 -16.90 -1.91
N PHE A 57 -9.00 -17.01 -2.94
CA PHE A 57 -7.56 -16.89 -2.76
C PHE A 57 -7.17 -15.46 -2.37
N ALA A 58 -7.62 -14.46 -3.14
CA ALA A 58 -7.29 -13.05 -2.89
C ALA A 58 -7.75 -12.59 -1.49
N ASP A 59 -8.94 -12.99 -1.08
CA ASP A 59 -9.51 -12.66 0.24
C ASP A 59 -8.73 -13.27 1.41
N GLU A 60 -8.34 -14.54 1.28
CA GLU A 60 -7.57 -15.23 2.31
C GLU A 60 -6.11 -14.75 2.37
N PHE A 61 -5.53 -14.37 1.22
CA PHE A 61 -4.17 -13.87 1.12
C PHE A 61 -4.10 -12.39 1.49
N LEU A 62 -4.51 -11.50 0.58
CA LEU A 62 -4.36 -10.06 0.76
C LEU A 62 -5.42 -9.45 1.65
N GLY A 63 -6.67 -9.91 1.55
CA GLY A 63 -7.75 -9.38 2.39
C GLY A 63 -7.45 -9.50 3.88
N LYS A 64 -6.82 -10.61 4.30
CA LYS A 64 -6.36 -10.80 5.69
C LYS A 64 -5.04 -10.10 5.99
N PHE A 65 -4.08 -10.10 5.06
CA PHE A 65 -2.82 -9.39 5.23
C PHE A 65 -3.03 -7.89 5.48
N TYR A 66 -3.86 -7.23 4.67
CA TYR A 66 -4.17 -5.80 4.84
C TYR A 66 -4.93 -5.49 6.13
N VAL A 67 -5.73 -6.44 6.64
CA VAL A 67 -6.31 -6.30 7.99
C VAL A 67 -5.21 -6.29 9.05
N ALA A 68 -4.24 -7.20 8.96
CA ALA A 68 -3.10 -7.27 9.88
C ALA A 68 -2.20 -6.01 9.80
N VAL A 69 -2.01 -5.44 8.62
CA VAL A 69 -1.34 -4.14 8.45
C VAL A 69 -2.13 -3.01 9.12
N ALA A 70 -3.45 -2.96 8.92
CA ALA A 70 -4.30 -1.92 9.47
C ALA A 70 -4.42 -1.96 11.00
N THR A 71 -4.38 -3.15 11.61
CA THR A 71 -4.34 -3.34 13.06
C THR A 71 -2.96 -3.13 13.66
N GLY A 72 -1.91 -3.16 12.82
CA GLY A 72 -0.52 -3.05 13.25
C GLY A 72 0.11 -4.36 13.70
N ASP A 73 -0.55 -5.50 13.46
CA ASP A 73 0.01 -6.84 13.71
C ASP A 73 1.17 -7.15 12.75
N VAL A 74 1.16 -6.53 11.56
CA VAL A 74 2.27 -6.53 10.61
C VAL A 74 2.82 -5.11 10.49
N ALA A 75 4.04 -4.91 10.99
CA ALA A 75 4.71 -3.60 11.01
C ALA A 75 5.48 -3.35 9.70
N VAL A 76 4.87 -2.60 8.78
CA VAL A 76 5.46 -2.19 7.50
C VAL A 76 5.32 -0.68 7.31
N SER A 77 6.22 -0.06 6.56
CA SER A 77 6.17 1.38 6.31
C SER A 77 5.22 1.76 5.17
N ALA A 78 5.11 0.89 4.16
CA ALA A 78 4.12 0.92 3.10
C ALA A 78 4.03 -0.46 2.41
N VAL A 79 2.96 -0.68 1.65
CA VAL A 79 2.74 -1.85 0.79
C VAL A 79 2.43 -1.38 -0.62
N LEU A 80 3.11 -1.97 -1.61
CA LEU A 80 2.96 -1.66 -3.03
C LEU A 80 2.67 -2.94 -3.82
N LEU A 81 1.60 -2.95 -4.60
CA LEU A 81 1.29 -4.05 -5.51
C LEU A 81 1.86 -3.76 -6.90
N ARG A 82 2.42 -4.76 -7.58
CA ARG A 82 2.87 -4.62 -8.97
C ARG A 82 2.63 -5.89 -9.77
N GLY A 83 2.68 -5.76 -11.10
CA GLY A 83 2.58 -6.91 -12.01
C GLY A 83 1.18 -7.53 -12.05
N LEU A 84 0.16 -6.76 -11.68
CA LEU A 84 -1.24 -7.16 -11.86
C LEU A 84 -1.56 -7.11 -13.36
N ASN A 85 -2.14 -8.20 -13.88
CA ASN A 85 -2.83 -8.22 -15.16
C ASN A 85 -4.33 -7.86 -14.97
N GLU A 86 -5.11 -7.81 -16.06
CA GLU A 86 -6.54 -7.47 -16.01
C GLU A 86 -7.35 -8.38 -15.06
N GLU A 87 -7.16 -9.70 -15.16
CA GLU A 87 -7.92 -10.69 -14.37
C GLU A 87 -7.59 -10.64 -12.87
N THR A 88 -6.30 -10.49 -12.56
CA THR A 88 -5.81 -10.36 -11.17
C THR A 88 -6.21 -9.02 -10.57
N LEU A 89 -6.19 -7.93 -11.35
CA LEU A 89 -6.65 -6.61 -10.93
C LEU A 89 -8.15 -6.62 -10.59
N GLU A 90 -8.99 -7.17 -11.46
CA GLU A 90 -10.44 -7.25 -11.21
C GLU A 90 -10.73 -8.06 -9.94
N THR A 91 -10.08 -9.21 -9.78
CA THR A 91 -10.21 -10.05 -8.59
C THR A 91 -9.78 -9.30 -7.32
N MET A 92 -8.70 -8.51 -7.43
CA MET A 92 -8.19 -7.69 -6.33
C MET A 92 -9.17 -6.62 -5.91
N GLN A 93 -9.73 -5.89 -6.87
CA GLN A 93 -10.69 -4.82 -6.63
C GLN A 93 -11.92 -5.37 -5.91
N ILE A 94 -12.50 -6.47 -6.39
CA ILE A 94 -13.64 -7.14 -5.75
C ILE A 94 -13.32 -7.52 -4.29
N CYS A 95 -12.12 -8.05 -4.05
CA CYS A 95 -11.69 -8.46 -2.71
C CYS A 95 -11.56 -7.26 -1.75
N LEU A 96 -10.86 -6.21 -2.19
CA LEU A 96 -10.59 -5.03 -1.37
C LEU A 96 -11.87 -4.24 -1.09
N ASP A 97 -12.74 -4.05 -2.09
CA ASP A 97 -14.01 -3.35 -1.95
C ASP A 97 -14.91 -4.02 -0.90
N ARG A 98 -15.00 -5.35 -0.92
CA ARG A 98 -15.81 -6.12 0.05
C ARG A 98 -15.34 -5.97 1.49
N ARG A 99 -14.10 -5.55 1.71
CA ARG A 99 -13.49 -5.34 3.03
C ARG A 99 -13.33 -3.86 3.39
N GLU A 100 -13.78 -2.94 2.53
CA GLU A 100 -13.52 -1.50 2.66
C GLU A 100 -12.00 -1.18 2.78
N LEU A 101 -11.18 -2.00 2.13
CA LEU A 101 -9.73 -1.85 2.06
C LEU A 101 -9.33 -1.18 0.75
N MET A 102 -8.09 -0.70 0.70
CA MET A 102 -7.49 -0.14 -0.51
C MET A 102 -6.01 -0.47 -0.56
N ALA A 103 -5.45 -0.49 -1.76
CA ALA A 103 -4.04 -0.77 -1.99
C ALA A 103 -3.44 0.24 -2.98
N ALA A 104 -2.15 0.52 -2.83
CA ALA A 104 -1.38 1.24 -3.84
C ALA A 104 -0.82 0.23 -4.83
N THR A 105 -0.92 0.53 -6.13
CA THR A 105 -0.37 -0.32 -7.18
C THR A 105 0.39 0.48 -8.21
N VAL A 106 1.35 -0.16 -8.87
CA VAL A 106 2.09 0.37 -10.01
C VAL A 106 1.61 -0.28 -11.29
N ASP A 107 1.24 0.56 -12.26
CA ASP A 107 0.99 0.19 -13.66
C ASP A 107 1.90 1.04 -14.55
N GLY A 108 2.84 0.39 -15.23
CA GLY A 108 3.93 1.07 -15.93
C GLY A 108 4.72 2.00 -15.01
N ASP A 109 4.74 3.29 -15.34
CA ASP A 109 5.40 4.34 -14.56
C ASP A 109 4.44 5.04 -13.56
N GLU A 110 3.17 4.65 -13.53
CA GLU A 110 2.15 5.31 -12.71
C GLU A 110 1.86 4.53 -11.42
N ILE A 111 1.78 5.26 -10.31
CA ILE A 111 1.29 4.72 -9.03
C ILE A 111 -0.11 5.29 -8.75
N HIS A 112 -1.05 4.41 -8.44
CA HIS A 112 -2.43 4.79 -8.14
C HIS A 112 -3.04 3.88 -7.07
N LEU A 113 -4.23 4.23 -6.59
CA LEU A 113 -4.97 3.39 -5.66
C LEU A 113 -5.99 2.52 -6.38
N ILE A 114 -6.20 1.31 -5.87
CA ILE A 114 -7.32 0.44 -6.24
C ILE A 114 -8.27 0.29 -5.05
N ALA A 115 -9.57 0.13 -5.34
CA ALA A 115 -10.65 0.03 -4.34
C ALA A 115 -10.73 1.23 -3.37
N ALA A 116 -10.18 2.39 -3.76
CA ALA A 116 -10.23 3.59 -2.95
C ALA A 116 -11.50 4.41 -3.24
N PRO A 117 -12.19 4.93 -2.20
CA PRO A 117 -13.20 5.96 -2.38
C PRO A 117 -12.64 7.19 -3.12
N GLU A 118 -13.46 7.82 -3.95
CA GLU A 118 -13.07 8.94 -4.84
C GLU A 118 -12.27 10.04 -4.11
N HIS A 119 -12.69 10.45 -2.91
CA HIS A 119 -12.00 11.49 -2.16
C HIS A 119 -10.61 11.07 -1.64
N LEU A 120 -10.37 9.77 -1.44
CA LEU A 120 -9.05 9.24 -1.08
C LEU A 120 -8.17 9.07 -2.31
N ASP A 121 -8.74 8.63 -3.42
CA ASP A 121 -8.02 8.56 -4.70
C ASP A 121 -7.53 9.95 -5.14
N GLU A 122 -8.40 10.96 -5.14
CA GLU A 122 -8.03 12.35 -5.40
C GLU A 122 -6.89 12.81 -4.48
N THR A 123 -7.02 12.57 -3.17
CA THR A 123 -6.00 12.92 -2.19
C THR A 123 -4.67 12.24 -2.48
N TYR A 124 -4.70 10.97 -2.90
CA TYR A 124 -3.51 10.20 -3.25
C TYR A 124 -2.85 10.73 -4.53
N ARG A 125 -3.61 11.07 -5.57
CA ARG A 125 -3.06 11.68 -6.80
C ARG A 125 -2.28 12.97 -6.50
N HIS A 126 -2.82 13.83 -5.63
CA HIS A 126 -2.09 15.02 -5.18
C HIS A 126 -0.84 14.68 -4.33
N ALA A 127 -0.92 13.63 -3.50
CA ALA A 127 0.23 13.14 -2.72
C ALA A 127 1.36 12.61 -3.62
N VAL A 128 1.02 11.85 -4.67
CA VAL A 128 1.96 11.34 -5.68
C VAL A 128 2.69 12.49 -6.38
N ALA A 129 1.97 13.53 -6.78
CA ALA A 129 2.56 14.71 -7.41
C ALA A 129 3.54 15.47 -6.49
N LEU A 130 3.31 15.45 -5.18
CA LEU A 130 4.18 16.07 -4.18
C LEU A 130 5.38 15.22 -3.79
N ARG A 131 5.25 13.88 -3.91
CA ARG A 131 6.18 12.85 -3.46
C ARG A 131 6.44 12.79 -1.95
N ARG A 132 6.87 13.90 -1.35
CA ARG A 132 7.12 14.09 0.08
C ARG A 132 6.51 15.42 0.51
N PHE A 133 5.66 15.40 1.53
CA PHE A 133 4.84 16.56 1.88
C PHE A 133 4.40 16.58 3.34
N ARG A 134 3.91 17.74 3.77
CA ARG A 134 3.19 17.96 5.03
C ARG A 134 1.69 18.08 4.77
N ALA A 135 0.88 17.81 5.78
CA ALA A 135 -0.58 17.90 5.67
C ALA A 135 -1.08 19.30 5.25
N GLY A 136 -0.35 20.37 5.63
CA GLY A 136 -0.68 21.74 5.22
C GLY A 136 -0.58 21.95 3.70
N GLU A 137 0.49 21.46 3.08
CA GLU A 137 0.69 21.57 1.62
C GLU A 137 -0.42 20.86 0.85
N LEU A 138 -0.85 19.70 1.33
CA LEU A 138 -1.94 18.94 0.70
C LEU A 138 -3.31 19.60 0.94
N SER A 139 -3.51 20.23 2.10
CA SER A 139 -4.71 21.02 2.42
C SER A 139 -4.86 22.22 1.50
N GLU A 140 -3.78 22.95 1.24
CA GLU A 140 -3.75 24.07 0.30
C GLU A 140 -4.06 23.61 -1.14
N ARG A 141 -3.45 22.50 -1.59
CA ARG A 141 -3.67 21.96 -2.94
C ARG A 141 -5.09 21.47 -3.17
N LEU A 142 -5.68 20.78 -2.20
CA LEU A 142 -7.03 20.23 -2.30
C LEU A 142 -8.12 21.27 -2.03
N GLY A 143 -7.78 22.43 -1.46
CA GLY A 143 -8.77 23.43 -1.03
C GLY A 143 -9.70 22.92 0.08
N VAL A 144 -9.28 21.91 0.86
CA VAL A 144 -10.06 21.36 1.98
C VAL A 144 -9.37 21.62 3.31
N THR A 145 -10.10 21.58 4.42
CA THR A 145 -9.56 21.88 5.74
C THR A 145 -8.43 20.92 6.14
N LEU A 146 -7.48 21.42 6.95
CA LEU A 146 -6.38 20.61 7.49
C LEU A 146 -6.89 19.41 8.29
N GLN A 147 -8.04 19.53 8.98
CA GLN A 147 -8.67 18.42 9.69
C GLN A 147 -9.16 17.33 8.73
N ASN A 148 -9.80 17.71 7.61
CA ASN A 148 -10.24 16.76 6.59
C ASN A 148 -9.04 16.03 5.98
N VAL A 149 -7.98 16.76 5.60
CA VAL A 149 -6.72 16.16 5.11
C VAL A 149 -6.11 15.19 6.13
N ASN A 150 -6.02 15.57 7.41
CA ASN A 150 -5.47 14.67 8.43
C ASN A 150 -6.29 13.37 8.58
N ASN A 151 -7.62 13.46 8.47
CA ASN A 151 -8.47 12.27 8.50
C ASN A 151 -8.24 11.37 7.28
N ARG A 152 -8.10 11.96 6.08
CA ARG A 152 -7.77 11.22 4.84
C ARG A 152 -6.39 10.57 4.91
N LEU A 153 -5.37 11.33 5.35
CA LEU A 153 -4.00 10.83 5.53
C LEU A 153 -3.91 9.73 6.58
N LYS A 154 -4.71 9.80 7.66
CA LYS A 154 -4.78 8.71 8.64
C LYS A 154 -5.24 7.41 7.97
N ARG A 155 -6.25 7.46 7.11
CA ARG A 155 -6.77 6.29 6.38
C ARG A 155 -5.74 5.73 5.40
N LEU A 156 -5.09 6.60 4.62
CA LEU A 156 -4.05 6.21 3.67
C LEU A 156 -2.83 5.58 4.36
N VAL A 157 -2.44 6.07 5.53
CA VAL A 157 -1.36 5.48 6.32
C VAL A 157 -1.79 4.14 6.92
N SER A 158 -2.99 4.03 7.49
CA SER A 158 -3.47 2.75 8.05
C SER A 158 -3.67 1.67 7.00
N SER A 159 -3.93 2.02 5.73
CA SER A 159 -3.99 1.05 4.64
C SER A 159 -2.62 0.69 4.07
N GLY A 160 -1.52 1.25 4.59
CA GLY A 160 -0.17 1.01 4.09
C GLY A 160 0.14 1.69 2.74
N THR A 161 -0.69 2.62 2.27
CA THR A 161 -0.48 3.28 0.96
C THR A 161 0.52 4.45 1.01
N LEU A 162 0.78 4.99 2.20
CA LEU A 162 1.69 6.11 2.44
C LEU A 162 2.55 5.86 3.69
N LYS A 163 3.81 6.30 3.63
CA LYS A 163 4.70 6.37 4.78
C LYS A 163 4.41 7.64 5.59
N ARG A 164 4.52 7.55 6.92
CA ARG A 164 4.45 8.70 7.84
C ARG A 164 5.62 8.70 8.82
N GLU A 165 6.37 9.79 8.83
CA GLU A 165 7.51 10.03 9.72
C GLU A 165 7.23 11.25 10.62
N LYS A 166 7.67 11.21 11.88
CA LYS A 166 7.65 12.42 12.74
C LYS A 166 8.76 13.36 12.26
N SER A 167 8.46 14.63 12.02
CA SER A 167 9.51 15.62 11.81
C SER A 167 10.10 16.06 13.15
N ILE A 168 11.42 16.26 13.18
CA ILE A 168 12.11 16.88 14.32
C ILE A 168 11.61 18.33 14.41
N PRO A 169 11.10 18.79 15.57
CA PRO A 169 10.44 20.08 15.65
C PRO A 169 11.45 21.23 15.47
N SER A 170 11.18 22.13 14.53
CA SER A 170 11.72 23.48 14.55
C SER A 170 10.90 24.33 15.54
N ASN A 171 11.31 24.33 16.81
CA ASN A 171 10.96 25.33 17.85
C ASN A 171 9.47 25.69 18.12
N ARG A 172 8.46 24.96 17.64
CA ARG A 172 7.05 25.18 18.03
C ARG A 172 6.36 23.83 18.29
N GLY A 173 5.81 23.66 19.49
CA GLY A 173 5.44 22.39 20.15
C GLY A 173 4.26 21.59 19.57
N GLY A 174 4.16 21.42 18.25
CA GLY A 174 3.24 20.47 17.61
C GLY A 174 3.95 19.19 17.16
N LYS A 175 3.26 18.03 17.23
CA LYS A 175 3.69 16.82 16.52
C LYS A 175 3.45 17.04 15.03
N GLU A 176 4.50 17.44 14.32
CA GLU A 176 4.45 17.59 12.88
C GLU A 176 4.92 16.28 12.20
N PHE A 177 4.26 15.92 11.11
CA PHE A 177 4.53 14.71 10.36
C PHE A 177 4.87 15.05 8.92
N VAL A 178 5.77 14.25 8.35
CA VAL A 178 6.07 14.23 6.93
C VAL A 178 5.55 12.93 6.36
N TYR A 179 4.86 13.04 5.24
CA TYR A 179 4.29 11.94 4.49
C TYR A 179 5.10 11.74 3.22
N THR A 180 5.28 10.49 2.80
CA THR A 180 6.02 10.15 1.58
C THR A 180 5.29 9.01 0.87
N ILE A 181 5.20 9.06 -0.46
CA ILE A 181 4.81 7.88 -1.25
C ILE A 181 5.84 6.75 -1.09
N PRO A 182 5.49 5.48 -1.40
CA PRO A 182 6.46 4.40 -1.42
C PRO A 182 7.64 4.75 -2.33
N GLY A 183 8.85 4.77 -1.76
CA GLY A 183 10.09 5.08 -2.49
C GLY A 183 10.43 4.01 -3.53
N SER A 184 10.00 2.76 -3.29
CA SER A 184 10.11 1.64 -4.23
C SER A 184 9.49 1.91 -5.61
N TRP A 185 8.50 2.80 -5.72
CA TRP A 185 7.97 3.24 -7.01
C TRP A 185 8.97 4.08 -7.81
N CYS A 186 9.74 4.95 -7.15
CA CYS A 186 10.72 5.82 -7.81
C CYS A 186 12.01 5.08 -8.25
N GLU A 187 12.19 3.82 -7.82
CA GLU A 187 13.43 3.05 -8.08
C GLU A 187 13.36 2.18 -9.34
N GLY A 188 12.25 2.21 -10.09
CA GLY A 188 12.01 1.36 -11.27
C GLY A 188 12.03 2.09 -12.61
N THR A 189 13.19 2.55 -13.08
CA THR A 189 13.43 2.83 -14.51
C THR A 189 14.89 2.58 -14.90
N THR A 190 15.43 1.40 -14.55
CA THR A 190 16.70 0.92 -15.10
C THR A 190 16.67 -0.58 -15.32
#